data_AF-A0A5K1JW53-F1
#
_entry.id   AF-A0A5K1JW53-F1
#
_cell.length_a   1.000
_cell.length_b   1.000
_cell.length_c   1.000
_cell.angle_alpha   90.00
_cell.angle_beta   90.00
_cell.angle_gamma   90.00
#
_symmetry.space_group_name_H-M   'P 1'
#
loop_
_entity.id
_entity.type
_entity.pdbx_description
1 polymer ?
#
loop_
_entity_poly.entity_id
_entity_poly.type
_entity_poly.pdbx_seq_one_letter_code
_entity_poly.pdbx_strand_id
1 'polypeptide(L)'
;DSATFTPNVFNCVIDGRPAYSTSDLVEQHPTKPRLFRVFGRSDDQLMLSTGEKTNPAPLEAILLQDPEVLACLMFGRGRFQNGILIQPKEGFDPSDEVKLEEYRNKIWPSIEKMNAFAPSHSRIFKETIMVTNPNKPLEYTAKGTPRRQICIKAYANEIDALYKRVEESSQVDLAPPRNWTPTTVRQFVADVVKKVTKNDAIKPEDDLFLQGCDSL
;
A
#
# COMPACT_ATOMS: atom_id res chain seq x y z
N ASP A 1 -35.07 9.06 24.79
CA ASP A 1 -35.53 9.08 23.39
C ASP A 1 -36.11 10.43 23.05
N SER A 2 -35.69 11.00 21.92
CA SER A 2 -36.25 12.25 21.41
C SER A 2 -37.48 11.93 20.57
N ALA A 3 -38.63 12.53 20.89
CA ALA A 3 -39.87 12.34 20.14
C ALA A 3 -39.80 12.86 18.69
N THR A 4 -38.80 13.69 18.38
CA THR A 4 -38.68 14.38 17.09
C THR A 4 -37.41 14.01 16.30
N PHE A 5 -36.45 13.33 16.92
CA PHE A 5 -35.17 13.01 16.28
C PHE A 5 -34.83 11.53 16.48
N THR A 6 -35.10 10.74 15.44
CA THR A 6 -34.76 9.32 15.37
C THR A 6 -34.00 9.02 14.07
N PRO A 7 -33.01 8.12 14.08
CA PRO A 7 -32.46 7.55 12.85
C PRO A 7 -33.56 6.89 12.01
N ASN A 8 -33.45 7.01 10.68
CA ASN A 8 -34.33 6.29 9.75
C ASN A 8 -34.01 4.79 9.65
N VAL A 9 -32.83 4.38 10.11
CA VAL A 9 -32.34 3.00 10.07
C VAL A 9 -31.66 2.70 11.40
N PHE A 10 -31.90 1.50 11.92
CA PHE A 10 -31.18 0.93 13.06
C PHE A 10 -30.52 -0.36 12.61
N ASN A 11 -29.24 -0.54 12.91
CA ASN A 11 -28.44 -1.70 12.46
C ASN A 11 -27.66 -2.38 13.59
N CYS A 12 -27.78 -1.92 14.84
CA CYS A 12 -27.20 -2.59 16.00
C CYS A 12 -28.02 -2.32 17.29
N VAL A 13 -27.62 -2.95 18.39
CA VAL A 13 -28.18 -2.76 19.73
C VAL A 13 -27.05 -2.46 20.70
N ILE A 14 -27.17 -1.39 21.49
CA ILE A 14 -26.20 -1.00 22.53
C ILE A 14 -26.98 -0.87 23.83
N ASP A 15 -26.58 -1.60 24.86
CA ASP A 15 -27.24 -1.62 26.19
C ASP A 15 -28.75 -1.83 26.11
N GLY A 16 -29.18 -2.73 25.22
CA GLY A 16 -30.60 -3.05 25.00
C GLY A 16 -31.39 -2.01 24.20
N ARG A 17 -30.75 -0.96 23.69
CA ARG A 17 -31.38 0.09 22.88
C ARG A 17 -31.01 -0.03 21.40
N PRO A 18 -31.98 0.07 20.46
CA PRO A 18 -31.70 0.16 19.04
C PRO A 18 -30.78 1.34 18.74
N ALA A 19 -29.72 1.10 17.98
CA ALA A 19 -28.73 2.09 17.61
C ALA A 19 -28.37 1.97 16.12
N TYR A 20 -27.71 3.01 15.62
CA TYR A 20 -27.16 3.05 14.27
C TYR A 20 -25.64 3.17 14.35
N SER A 21 -24.96 2.09 14.01
CA SER A 21 -23.53 2.06 13.77
C SER A 21 -23.23 2.64 12.39
N THR A 22 -22.61 3.81 12.36
CA THR A 22 -22.24 4.50 11.11
C THR A 22 -21.10 3.80 10.37
N SER A 23 -20.40 2.87 11.05
CA SER A 23 -19.15 2.27 10.59
C SER A 23 -18.00 3.28 10.43
N ASP A 24 -18.15 4.50 10.96
CA ASP A 24 -17.06 5.47 10.99
C ASP A 24 -16.17 5.21 12.21
N LEU A 25 -14.86 5.16 11.96
CA LEU A 25 -13.84 5.22 13.00
C LEU A 25 -13.62 6.68 13.35
N VAL A 26 -13.70 7.00 14.64
CA VAL A 26 -13.49 8.35 15.16
C VAL A 26 -12.36 8.34 16.18
N GLU A 27 -11.58 9.43 16.20
CA GLU A 27 -10.54 9.66 17.20
C GLU A 27 -10.91 10.87 18.06
N GLN A 28 -10.90 10.70 19.38
CA GLN A 28 -11.18 11.78 20.32
C GLN A 28 -10.01 12.77 20.36
N HIS A 29 -10.31 14.07 20.40
CA HIS A 29 -9.27 15.10 20.46
C HIS A 29 -8.48 15.01 21.79
N PRO A 30 -7.13 15.00 21.76
CA PRO A 30 -6.31 14.73 22.94
C PRO A 30 -6.61 15.62 24.16
N THR A 31 -6.94 16.89 23.94
CA THR A 31 -7.22 17.87 25.00
C THR A 31 -8.68 18.34 25.09
N LYS A 32 -9.56 17.90 24.19
CA LYS A 32 -10.95 18.41 24.10
C LYS A 32 -11.93 17.22 24.05
N PRO A 33 -12.39 16.72 25.21
CA PRO A 33 -13.11 15.44 25.31
C PRO A 33 -14.42 15.34 24.51
N ARG A 34 -15.01 16.48 24.12
CA ARG A 34 -16.25 16.54 23.35
C ARG A 34 -16.04 16.63 21.84
N LEU A 35 -14.79 16.70 21.37
CA LEU A 35 -14.48 16.79 19.95
C LEU A 35 -13.90 15.47 19.44
N PHE A 36 -14.36 15.08 18.27
CA PHE A 36 -13.92 13.90 17.56
C PHE A 36 -13.58 14.28 16.13
N ARG A 37 -12.52 13.70 15.58
CA ARG A 37 -12.26 13.74 14.14
C ARG A 37 -12.63 12.39 13.54
N VAL A 38 -13.12 12.42 12.30
CA VAL A 38 -13.31 11.20 11.52
C VAL A 38 -11.92 10.69 11.11
N PHE A 39 -11.62 9.44 11.47
CA PHE A 39 -10.34 8.78 11.18
C PHE A 39 -10.41 7.93 9.90
N GLY A 40 -11.58 7.37 9.61
CA GLY A 40 -11.81 6.52 8.44
C GLY A 40 -13.09 5.72 8.63
N ARG A 41 -13.27 4.67 7.84
CA ARG A 41 -14.36 3.71 8.04
C ARG A 41 -13.86 2.32 8.39
N SER A 42 -14.63 1.60 9.19
CA SER A 42 -14.30 0.23 9.57
C SER A 42 -14.40 -0.76 8.41
N ASP A 43 -15.28 -0.51 7.45
CA ASP A 43 -15.43 -1.30 6.22
C ASP A 43 -14.39 -0.98 5.13
N ASP A 44 -13.68 0.15 5.26
CA ASP A 44 -12.60 0.55 4.35
C ASP A 44 -11.22 -0.05 4.72
N GLN A 45 -11.16 -0.89 5.76
CA GLN A 45 -9.91 -1.56 6.15
C GLN A 45 -9.50 -2.64 5.12
N LEU A 46 -8.23 -2.63 4.76
CA LEU A 46 -7.60 -3.67 3.95
C LEU A 46 -7.03 -4.74 4.88
N MET A 47 -7.63 -5.93 4.87
CA MET A 47 -7.10 -7.10 5.56
C MET A 47 -6.17 -7.86 4.62
N LEU A 48 -4.90 -7.97 4.99
CA LEU A 48 -3.89 -8.74 4.27
C LEU A 48 -4.08 -10.25 4.51
N SER A 49 -3.44 -11.09 3.70
CA SER A 49 -3.50 -12.56 3.87
C SER A 49 -2.88 -13.03 5.19
N THR A 50 -2.02 -12.22 5.81
CA THR A 50 -1.44 -12.45 7.13
C THR A 50 -2.42 -12.18 8.28
N GLY A 51 -3.57 -11.56 8.01
CA GLY A 51 -4.52 -11.09 9.01
C GLY A 51 -4.25 -9.67 9.51
N GLU A 52 -3.09 -9.09 9.15
CA GLU A 52 -2.78 -7.69 9.41
C GLU A 52 -3.79 -6.76 8.73
N LYS A 53 -4.09 -5.63 9.38
CA LYS A 53 -5.08 -4.67 8.90
C LYS A 53 -4.42 -3.33 8.62
N THR A 54 -4.71 -2.80 7.43
CA THR A 54 -4.23 -1.49 6.96
C THR A 54 -5.42 -0.56 6.84
N ASN A 55 -5.34 0.62 7.48
CA ASN A 55 -6.29 1.70 7.22
C ASN A 55 -5.74 2.59 6.09
N PRO A 56 -6.32 2.57 4.89
CA PRO A 56 -5.75 3.27 3.75
C PRO A 56 -5.97 4.79 3.81
N ALA A 57 -7.04 5.27 4.44
CA ALA A 57 -7.46 6.67 4.32
C ALA A 57 -6.39 7.68 4.82
N PRO A 58 -5.72 7.49 5.97
CA PRO A 58 -4.64 8.39 6.39
C PRO A 58 -3.42 8.36 5.48
N LEU A 59 -3.06 7.18 4.96
CA LEU A 59 -1.89 6.99 4.11
C LEU A 59 -2.10 7.64 2.74
N GLU A 60 -3.27 7.41 2.14
CA GLU A 60 -3.68 8.08 0.91
C GLU A 60 -3.73 9.60 1.09
N ALA A 61 -4.26 10.10 2.21
CA ALA A 61 -4.31 11.53 2.49
C ALA A 61 -2.91 12.18 2.59
N ILE A 62 -1.90 11.47 3.07
CA ILE A 62 -0.51 11.94 3.08
C ILE A 62 0.01 12.04 1.64
N LEU A 63 -0.20 11.00 0.83
CA LEU A 63 0.30 10.97 -0.54
C LEU A 63 -0.40 11.98 -1.45
N LEU A 64 -1.68 12.27 -1.22
CA LEU A 64 -2.44 13.29 -1.96
C LEU A 64 -1.92 14.72 -1.77
N GLN A 65 -1.01 14.96 -0.81
CA GLN A 65 -0.34 16.25 -0.66
C GLN A 65 0.76 16.46 -1.70
N ASP A 66 1.18 15.40 -2.39
CA ASP A 66 2.18 15.48 -3.45
C ASP A 66 1.62 16.20 -4.69
N PRO A 67 2.32 17.20 -5.25
CA PRO A 67 1.84 17.94 -6.41
C PRO A 67 1.73 17.10 -7.69
N GLU A 68 2.37 15.93 -7.78
CA GLU A 68 2.35 15.03 -8.93
C GLU A 68 1.21 14.01 -8.89
N VAL A 69 0.52 13.91 -7.75
CA VAL A 69 -0.56 12.94 -7.52
C VAL A 69 -1.90 13.65 -7.62
N LEU A 70 -2.77 13.19 -8.53
CA LEU A 70 -4.15 13.67 -8.65
C LEU A 70 -5.08 12.89 -7.72
N ALA A 71 -4.92 11.57 -7.69
CA ALA A 71 -5.67 10.68 -6.83
C ALA A 71 -4.85 9.41 -6.57
N CYS A 72 -5.09 8.73 -5.45
CA CYS A 72 -4.48 7.44 -5.15
C CYS A 72 -5.44 6.52 -4.41
N LEU A 73 -5.24 5.21 -4.58
CA LEU A 73 -6.02 4.15 -3.94
C LEU A 73 -5.09 3.01 -3.55
N MET A 74 -4.96 2.75 -2.26
CA MET A 74 -4.32 1.55 -1.75
C MET A 74 -5.17 0.30 -2.05
N PHE A 75 -4.48 -0.79 -2.33
CA PHE A 75 -5.02 -2.13 -2.50
C PHE A 75 -4.19 -3.15 -1.72
N GLY A 76 -4.58 -4.42 -1.80
CA GLY A 76 -3.89 -5.53 -1.12
C GLY A 76 -4.79 -6.40 -0.24
N ARG A 77 -6.11 -6.26 -0.32
CA ARG A 77 -7.03 -7.16 0.41
C ARG A 77 -6.79 -8.61 -0.01
N GLY A 78 -6.51 -9.48 0.95
CA GLY A 78 -6.18 -10.89 0.72
C GLY A 78 -4.81 -11.12 0.05
N ARG A 79 -3.96 -10.10 -0.02
CA ARG A 79 -2.59 -10.18 -0.56
C ARG A 79 -1.59 -10.11 0.59
N PHE A 80 -0.35 -10.53 0.34
CA PHE A 80 0.70 -10.57 1.36
C PHE A 80 1.13 -9.17 1.82
N GLN A 81 1.13 -8.21 0.92
CA GLN A 81 1.55 -6.83 1.17
C GLN A 81 0.63 -5.84 0.48
N ASN A 82 0.61 -4.59 0.96
CA ASN A 82 -0.12 -3.52 0.32
C ASN A 82 0.54 -3.07 -0.99
N GLY A 83 -0.28 -2.54 -1.89
CA GLY A 83 0.16 -1.79 -3.06
C GLY A 83 -0.66 -0.53 -3.20
N ILE A 84 -0.27 0.36 -4.11
CA ILE A 84 -0.97 1.61 -4.34
C ILE A 84 -1.14 1.89 -5.83
N LEU A 85 -2.37 2.26 -6.21
CA LEU A 85 -2.72 2.71 -7.54
C LEU A 85 -2.77 4.24 -7.53
N ILE A 86 -1.98 4.88 -8.38
CA ILE A 86 -1.81 6.33 -8.43
C ILE A 86 -2.29 6.84 -9.79
N GLN A 87 -3.14 7.86 -9.77
CA GLN A 87 -3.45 8.68 -10.92
C GLN A 87 -2.57 9.93 -10.89
N PRO A 88 -1.65 10.10 -11.85
CA PRO A 88 -0.82 11.30 -11.94
C PRO A 88 -1.66 12.53 -12.30
N LYS A 89 -1.18 13.72 -11.93
CA LYS A 89 -1.76 14.98 -12.45
C LYS A 89 -1.51 15.14 -13.93
N GLU A 90 -0.29 14.87 -14.37
CA GLU A 90 0.07 14.79 -15.79
C GLU A 90 0.11 13.32 -16.21
N GLY A 91 -0.93 12.89 -16.92
CA GLY A 91 -1.06 11.51 -17.36
C GLY A 91 0.02 11.13 -18.39
N PHE A 92 0.53 9.91 -18.28
CA PHE A 92 1.46 9.30 -19.24
C PHE A 92 1.11 7.82 -19.42
N ASP A 93 1.59 7.18 -20.48
CA ASP A 93 1.36 5.75 -20.68
C ASP A 93 2.24 4.94 -19.70
N PRO A 94 1.67 4.20 -18.73
CA PRO A 94 2.44 3.40 -17.78
C PRO A 94 3.15 2.20 -18.43
N SER A 95 2.90 1.90 -19.71
CA SER A 95 3.62 0.88 -20.47
C SER A 95 5.01 1.36 -20.92
N ASP A 96 5.26 2.67 -20.89
CA ASP A 96 6.58 3.26 -21.10
C ASP A 96 7.40 3.11 -19.81
N GLU A 97 8.26 2.08 -19.77
CA GLU A 97 9.03 1.72 -18.57
C GLU A 97 9.92 2.87 -18.08
N VAL A 98 10.50 3.65 -19.00
CA VAL A 98 11.38 4.78 -18.66
C VAL A 98 10.59 5.85 -17.93
N LYS A 99 9.44 6.27 -18.47
CA LYS A 99 8.58 7.27 -17.82
C LYS A 99 7.98 6.76 -16.52
N LEU A 100 7.64 5.47 -16.46
CA LEU A 100 7.12 4.86 -15.24
C LEU A 100 8.17 4.88 -14.12
N GLU A 101 9.42 4.55 -14.44
CA GLU A 101 10.53 4.60 -13.49
C GLU A 101 10.83 6.03 -13.04
N GLU A 102 10.91 6.98 -13.98
CA GLU A 102 11.08 8.41 -13.69
C GLU A 102 9.99 8.92 -12.75
N TYR A 103 8.72 8.61 -13.03
CA TYR A 103 7.59 9.00 -12.19
C TYR A 103 7.68 8.38 -10.80
N ARG A 104 7.94 7.07 -10.70
CA ARG A 104 8.11 6.38 -9.41
C ARG A 104 9.22 6.99 -8.57
N ASN A 105 10.36 7.30 -9.18
CA ASN A 105 11.48 7.95 -8.50
C ASN A 105 11.12 9.39 -8.06
N LYS A 106 10.36 10.12 -8.87
CA LYS A 106 9.89 11.48 -8.56
C LYS A 106 9.00 11.52 -7.32
N ILE A 107 8.05 10.57 -7.19
CA ILE A 107 7.12 10.52 -6.04
C ILE A 107 7.68 9.74 -4.84
N TRP A 108 8.81 9.04 -5.00
CA TRP A 108 9.37 8.18 -3.97
C TRP A 108 9.58 8.90 -2.62
N PRO A 109 10.10 10.14 -2.57
CA PRO A 109 10.24 10.86 -1.29
C PRO A 109 8.91 11.07 -0.55
N SER A 110 7.79 11.18 -1.28
CA SER A 110 6.45 11.29 -0.68
C SER A 110 5.92 9.94 -0.20
N ILE A 111 6.23 8.86 -0.92
CA ILE A 111 5.97 7.50 -0.46
C ILE A 111 6.78 7.18 0.80
N GLU A 112 8.04 7.60 0.90
CA GLU A 112 8.86 7.42 2.11
C GLU A 112 8.26 8.15 3.32
N LYS A 113 7.78 9.38 3.15
CA LYS A 113 7.06 10.13 4.19
C LYS A 113 5.79 9.40 4.64
N MET A 114 5.02 8.87 3.70
CA MET A 114 3.84 8.05 3.99
C MET A 114 4.24 6.76 4.73
N ASN A 115 5.29 6.07 4.30
CA ASN A 115 5.81 4.84 4.91
C ASN A 115 6.36 5.05 6.32
N ALA A 116 6.89 6.24 6.62
CA ALA A 116 7.32 6.62 7.97
C ALA A 116 6.13 6.75 8.94
N PHE A 117 4.95 7.13 8.44
CA PHE A 117 3.70 7.14 9.22
C PHE A 117 3.02 5.76 9.26
N ALA A 118 3.26 4.93 8.25
CA ALA A 118 2.65 3.61 8.12
C ALA A 118 3.26 2.58 9.10
N PRO A 119 2.44 1.69 9.67
CA PRO A 119 2.93 0.44 10.26
C PRO A 119 3.77 -0.35 9.26
N SER A 120 4.69 -1.17 9.75
CA SER A 120 5.62 -1.93 8.90
C SER A 120 4.92 -2.77 7.82
N HIS A 121 3.80 -3.42 8.16
CA HIS A 121 3.00 -4.22 7.21
C HIS A 121 2.21 -3.40 6.19
N SER A 122 2.03 -2.09 6.44
CA SER A 122 1.27 -1.18 5.57
C SER A 122 2.17 -0.38 4.62
N ARG A 123 3.49 -0.56 4.70
CA ARG A 123 4.45 0.17 3.85
C ARG A 123 4.30 -0.24 2.39
N ILE A 124 4.52 0.73 1.51
CA ILE A 124 4.49 0.58 0.06
C ILE A 124 5.93 0.49 -0.46
N PHE A 125 6.18 -0.50 -1.30
CA PHE A 125 7.46 -0.71 -2.00
C PHE A 125 7.37 -0.23 -3.44
N LYS A 126 8.48 0.18 -4.07
CA LYS A 126 8.48 0.76 -5.44
C LYS A 126 7.80 -0.16 -6.45
N GLU A 127 8.02 -1.46 -6.31
CA GLU A 127 7.51 -2.53 -7.16
C GLU A 127 5.99 -2.71 -7.00
N THR A 128 5.42 -2.23 -5.90
CA THR A 128 3.98 -2.26 -5.61
C THR A 128 3.25 -0.97 -6.00
N ILE A 129 3.98 0.00 -6.56
CA ILE A 129 3.41 1.26 -7.08
C ILE A 129 2.90 1.02 -8.50
N MET A 130 1.59 1.14 -8.68
CA MET A 130 0.92 1.10 -9.97
C MET A 130 0.47 2.49 -10.38
N VAL A 131 0.54 2.79 -11.68
CA VAL A 131 0.06 4.04 -12.27
C VAL A 131 -1.12 3.77 -13.19
N THR A 132 -2.16 4.60 -13.12
CA THR A 132 -3.34 4.47 -13.99
C THR A 132 -3.00 4.75 -15.44
N ASN A 133 -3.64 4.03 -16.37
CA ASN A 133 -3.56 4.37 -17.79
C ASN A 133 -4.43 5.60 -18.10
N PRO A 134 -3.97 6.59 -18.89
CA PRO A 134 -4.77 7.74 -19.30
C PRO A 134 -6.09 7.38 -19.99
N ASN A 135 -6.13 6.23 -20.68
CA ASN A 135 -7.34 5.70 -21.32
C ASN A 135 -8.30 4.99 -20.35
N LYS A 136 -7.90 4.82 -19.09
CA LYS A 136 -8.65 4.14 -18.03
C LYS A 136 -8.50 4.91 -16.70
N PRO A 137 -8.89 6.20 -16.63
CA PRO A 137 -8.75 6.98 -15.40
C PRO A 137 -9.61 6.40 -14.27
N LEU A 138 -9.37 6.83 -13.04
CA LEU A 138 -10.23 6.48 -11.92
C LEU A 138 -11.64 7.04 -12.13
N GLU A 139 -12.64 6.28 -11.69
CA GLU A 139 -14.01 6.77 -11.63
C GLU A 139 -14.25 7.53 -10.33
N TYR A 140 -14.98 8.63 -10.41
CA TYR A 140 -15.28 9.49 -9.27
C TYR A 140 -16.77 9.50 -8.93
N THR A 141 -17.09 9.71 -7.67
CA THR A 141 -18.46 10.01 -7.23
C THR A 141 -18.86 11.43 -7.64
N ALA A 142 -20.15 11.76 -7.54
CA ALA A 142 -20.62 13.15 -7.72
C ALA A 142 -19.96 14.16 -6.76
N LYS A 143 -19.30 13.69 -5.69
CA LYS A 143 -18.55 14.51 -4.73
C LYS A 143 -17.06 14.63 -5.07
N GLY A 144 -16.60 14.07 -6.19
CA GLY A 144 -15.21 14.12 -6.63
C GLY A 144 -14.27 13.16 -5.90
N THR A 145 -14.78 12.17 -5.17
CA THR A 145 -13.95 11.13 -4.52
C THR A 145 -13.86 9.87 -5.38
N PRO A 146 -12.69 9.21 -5.51
CA PRO A 146 -12.58 7.98 -6.28
C PRO A 146 -13.48 6.86 -5.73
N ARG A 147 -14.15 6.13 -6.62
CA ARG A 147 -15.02 4.99 -6.29
C ARG A 147 -14.17 3.74 -6.05
N ARG A 148 -13.50 3.65 -4.89
CA ARG A 148 -12.49 2.61 -4.55
C ARG A 148 -12.83 1.23 -5.11
N GLN A 149 -13.95 0.63 -4.72
CA GLN A 149 -14.30 -0.74 -5.10
C GLN A 149 -14.40 -0.92 -6.63
N ILE A 150 -14.91 0.08 -7.34
CA ILE A 150 -15.09 0.03 -8.78
C ILE A 150 -13.75 0.21 -9.49
N CYS A 151 -12.95 1.18 -9.05
CA CYS A 151 -11.61 1.40 -9.60
C CYS A 151 -10.70 0.19 -9.37
N ILE A 152 -10.66 -0.36 -8.16
CA ILE A 152 -9.85 -1.55 -7.86
C ILE A 152 -10.33 -2.75 -8.67
N LYS A 153 -11.65 -2.94 -8.85
CA LYS A 153 -12.18 -3.99 -9.71
C LYS A 153 -11.80 -3.79 -11.18
N ALA A 154 -11.84 -2.55 -11.66
CA ALA A 154 -11.43 -2.23 -13.02
C ALA A 154 -9.97 -2.59 -13.26
N TYR A 155 -9.10 -2.36 -12.28
CA TYR A 155 -7.66 -2.65 -12.32
C TYR A 155 -7.25 -4.04 -11.78
N ALA A 156 -8.22 -4.95 -11.57
CA ALA A 156 -7.94 -6.23 -10.91
C ALA A 156 -6.91 -7.08 -11.65
N ASN A 157 -6.98 -7.14 -12.97
CA ASN A 157 -6.04 -7.94 -13.78
C ASN A 157 -4.61 -7.40 -13.68
N GLU A 158 -4.46 -6.09 -13.72
CA GLU A 158 -3.17 -5.42 -13.60
C GLU A 158 -2.59 -5.62 -12.20
N ILE A 159 -3.42 -5.49 -11.15
CA ILE A 159 -3.02 -5.72 -9.76
C ILE A 159 -2.54 -7.16 -9.58
N ASP A 160 -3.26 -8.13 -10.14
CA ASP A 160 -2.89 -9.55 -10.06
C ASP A 160 -1.58 -9.82 -10.80
N ALA A 161 -1.39 -9.24 -11.99
CA ALA A 161 -0.14 -9.32 -12.73
C ALA A 161 1.03 -8.65 -11.99
N LEU A 162 0.78 -7.55 -11.28
CA LEU A 162 1.78 -6.90 -10.44
C LEU A 162 2.27 -7.83 -9.33
N TYR A 163 1.36 -8.42 -8.56
CA TYR A 163 1.73 -9.34 -7.47
C TYR A 163 2.44 -10.58 -8.00
N LYS A 164 2.02 -11.13 -9.15
CA LYS A 164 2.70 -12.26 -9.78
C LYS A 164 4.15 -11.90 -10.15
N ARG A 165 4.38 -10.73 -10.75
CA ARG A 165 5.74 -10.27 -11.08
C ARG A 165 6.60 -10.08 -9.84
N VAL A 166 6.04 -9.54 -8.77
CA VAL A 166 6.75 -9.35 -7.49
C VAL A 166 7.11 -10.71 -6.87
N GLU A 167 6.21 -11.69 -6.92
CA GLU A 167 6.49 -13.04 -6.44
C GLU A 167 7.59 -13.73 -7.28
N GLU A 168 7.53 -13.60 -8.60
CA GLU A 168 8.55 -14.11 -9.54
C GLU A 168 9.91 -13.43 -9.36
N SER A 169 9.95 -12.10 -9.15
CA SER A 169 11.21 -11.38 -8.90
C SER A 169 11.82 -11.67 -7.54
N SER A 170 10.99 -12.06 -6.56
CA SER A 170 11.43 -12.45 -5.21
C SER A 170 12.01 -13.88 -5.17
N GLN A 171 11.73 -14.70 -6.17
CA GLN A 171 12.34 -16.02 -6.30
C GLN A 171 13.75 -15.88 -6.87
N VAL A 172 14.72 -15.80 -5.97
CA VAL A 172 16.10 -16.02 -6.36
C VAL A 172 16.22 -17.48 -6.80
N ASP A 173 16.46 -17.71 -8.09
CA ASP A 173 16.63 -19.04 -8.69
C ASP A 173 17.95 -19.68 -8.22
N LEU A 174 18.05 -19.91 -6.92
CA LEU A 174 19.18 -20.53 -6.22
C LEU A 174 18.62 -21.69 -5.43
N ALA A 175 19.15 -22.88 -5.70
CA ALA A 175 18.78 -24.07 -4.96
C ALA A 175 19.17 -23.87 -3.47
N PRO A 176 18.23 -24.00 -2.52
CA PRO A 176 18.58 -23.92 -1.11
C PRO A 176 19.55 -25.04 -0.74
N PRO A 177 20.47 -24.81 0.21
CA PRO A 177 21.41 -25.83 0.63
C PRO A 177 20.66 -27.01 1.28
N ARG A 178 21.11 -28.25 0.97
CA ARG A 178 20.50 -29.47 1.52
C ARG A 178 20.59 -29.57 3.04
N ASN A 179 21.63 -28.96 3.63
CA ASN A 179 21.86 -28.89 5.05
C ASN A 179 22.09 -27.43 5.46
N TRP A 180 21.45 -26.99 6.53
CA TRP A 180 21.60 -25.64 7.08
C TRP A 180 22.64 -25.65 8.21
N THR A 181 23.90 -25.38 7.86
CA THR A 181 25.01 -25.16 8.79
C THR A 181 25.47 -23.70 8.67
N PRO A 182 26.20 -23.15 9.65
CA PRO A 182 26.69 -21.77 9.56
C PRO A 182 27.45 -21.47 8.26
N THR A 183 28.23 -22.45 7.77
CA THR A 183 28.98 -22.33 6.52
C THR A 183 28.06 -22.32 5.30
N THR A 184 27.07 -23.21 5.22
CA THR A 184 26.16 -23.28 4.06
C THR A 184 25.17 -22.13 4.02
N VAL A 185 24.72 -21.64 5.19
CA VAL A 185 23.91 -20.41 5.31
C VAL A 185 24.72 -19.23 4.77
N ARG A 186 25.96 -19.06 5.23
CA ARG A 186 26.82 -17.94 4.80
C ARG A 186 27.06 -17.97 3.30
N GLN A 187 27.32 -19.15 2.74
CA GLN A 187 27.49 -19.31 1.29
C GLN A 187 26.21 -18.97 0.53
N PHE A 188 25.07 -19.50 0.96
CA PHE A 188 23.78 -19.23 0.32
C PHE A 188 23.42 -17.75 0.34
N VAL A 189 23.60 -17.05 1.47
CA VAL A 189 23.38 -15.60 1.56
C VAL A 189 24.32 -14.83 0.64
N ALA A 190 25.60 -15.21 0.57
CA ALA A 190 26.55 -14.57 -0.34
C ALA A 190 26.13 -14.77 -1.82
N ASP A 191 25.69 -15.97 -2.19
CA ASP A 191 25.23 -16.26 -3.55
C ASP A 191 23.96 -15.47 -3.89
N VAL A 192 23.03 -15.32 -2.94
CA VAL A 192 21.84 -14.47 -3.08
C VAL A 192 22.24 -13.02 -3.31
N VAL A 193 23.12 -12.46 -2.46
CA VAL A 193 23.57 -11.06 -2.57
C VAL A 193 24.24 -10.80 -3.91
N LYS A 194 25.18 -11.65 -4.34
CA LYS A 194 25.86 -11.52 -5.64
C LYS A 194 24.88 -11.54 -6.81
N LYS A 195 23.89 -12.43 -6.74
CA LYS A 195 22.88 -12.56 -7.79
C LYS A 195 21.94 -11.35 -7.85
N VAL A 196 21.50 -10.82 -6.71
CA VAL A 196 20.64 -9.64 -6.63
C VAL A 196 21.38 -8.38 -7.09
N THR A 197 22.62 -8.20 -6.65
CA THR A 197 23.46 -7.04 -7.02
C THR A 197 24.09 -7.16 -8.40
N LYS A 198 24.03 -8.33 -9.04
CA LYS A 198 24.76 -8.68 -10.27
C LYS A 198 26.27 -8.38 -10.16
N ASN A 199 26.84 -8.53 -8.97
CA ASN A 199 28.24 -8.24 -8.67
C ASN A 199 28.92 -9.43 -7.97
N ASP A 200 29.65 -10.22 -8.74
CA ASP A 200 30.34 -11.41 -8.23
C ASP A 200 31.55 -11.10 -7.32
N ALA A 201 32.01 -9.84 -7.31
CA ALA A 201 33.17 -9.40 -6.54
C ALA A 201 32.86 -9.02 -5.09
N ILE A 202 31.58 -8.96 -4.70
CA ILE A 202 31.16 -8.63 -3.33
C ILE A 202 31.71 -9.67 -2.35
N LYS A 203 32.34 -9.18 -1.28
CA LYS A 203 32.84 -9.98 -0.17
C LYS A 203 31.83 -10.02 0.98
N PRO A 204 31.88 -11.07 1.82
CA PRO A 204 30.94 -11.22 2.93
C PRO A 204 30.94 -10.08 3.96
N GLU A 205 32.05 -9.34 4.03
CA GLU A 205 32.25 -8.20 4.94
C GLU A 205 31.97 -6.83 4.29
N ASP A 206 31.61 -6.79 3.01
CA ASP A 206 31.33 -5.54 2.30
C ASP A 206 29.98 -4.97 2.72
N ASP A 207 29.91 -3.64 2.83
CA ASP A 207 28.66 -2.92 3.09
C ASP A 207 27.77 -2.95 1.85
N LEU A 208 26.59 -3.57 1.97
CA LEU A 208 25.63 -3.73 0.88
C LEU A 208 25.16 -2.38 0.30
N PHE A 209 25.07 -1.33 1.12
CA PHE A 209 24.66 0.00 0.66
C PHE A 209 25.68 0.63 -0.29
N LEU A 210 26.97 0.37 -0.05
CA LEU A 210 28.05 0.82 -0.93
C LEU A 210 28.12 0.01 -2.22
N GLN A 211 27.50 -1.17 -2.26
CA GLN A 211 27.44 -2.05 -3.42
C GLN A 211 26.17 -1.83 -4.27
N GLY A 212 25.43 -0.74 -4.04
CA GLY A 212 24.25 -0.39 -4.81
C GLY A 212 22.97 -1.09 -4.34
N CYS A 213 22.99 -1.76 -3.19
CA CYS A 213 21.75 -2.09 -2.50
C CYS A 213 21.20 -0.83 -1.83
N ASP A 214 19.89 -0.65 -1.83
CA ASP A 214 19.23 0.33 -0.98
C ASP A 214 18.34 -0.42 0.02
N SER A 215 17.51 0.31 0.76
CA SER A 215 16.63 -0.28 1.77
C SER A 215 15.36 -0.91 1.18
N LEU A 216 15.27 -1.10 -0.16
CA LEU A 216 14.12 -1.74 -0.82
C LEU A 216 14.00 -3.22 -0.47
#